data_AF-A0AA48IG22-F1
#
_entry.id   AF-A0AA48IG22-F1
#
_cell.length_a   1.000
_cell.length_b   1.000
_cell.length_c   1.000
_cell.angle_alpha   90.00
_cell.angle_beta   90.00
_cell.angle_gamma   90.00
#
_symmetry.space_group_name_H-M   'P 1'
#
loop_
_entity.id
_entity.type
_entity.pdbx_description
1 polymer ?
#
loop_
_entity_poly.entity_id
_entity_poly.type
_entity_poly.pdbx_seq_one_letter_code
_entity_poly.pdbx_strand_id
1 'polypeptide(L)'
;MARPTRAAAAAAAAKRARSSSLSLTDTESPPPKKMPKKASTASTAKATASKASSKAVGKTASSRKLAFPPAGLEGPYPARLGNPPFAFPPAPELIPPGATTPQVSGGLLSAADALSRPLLIGAHVSAAGGVATALLRAAKLGANGLALFVKGHRTWKSKPLEEEAIERFRETMKPEREGGVGYGPESILVHGNYLINLGNPDETKWNTAYECFRDDLDRCHKLGVKLYNWHPGSTVGACTKDESFALVAKAINRVHKEVPEVITVIENMANAGSNILGTAFADLAAMIALVDDKARVRVCLDTCHTFAAGYDLRTPETYASTMDEFSKVVGFEYLAGIHLNDSKAPLGGNKDLHENIGLGEIGLTGFRELVRDPRMAGIPMALETPSGPEDGVMSEIWAKEVALLYEIQAVPDTEWEERKVEIEARWRKERDAISPPKAKSVKKTASKKGKKKQRSESEADDSD
;
A
#
# COMPACT_ATOMS: atom_id res chain seq x y z
N MET A 1 -18.05 -33.05 39.95
CA MET A 1 -18.67 -31.88 39.29
C MET A 1 -17.85 -31.55 38.07
N ALA A 2 -18.31 -32.00 36.90
CA ALA A 2 -17.63 -31.82 35.62
C ALA A 2 -18.67 -31.31 34.62
N ARG A 3 -18.42 -30.17 33.99
CA ARG A 3 -19.22 -29.63 32.89
C ARG A 3 -18.55 -30.00 31.56
N PRO A 4 -19.31 -30.51 30.57
CA PRO A 4 -18.75 -30.95 29.30
C PRO A 4 -18.56 -29.81 28.29
N THR A 5 -17.69 -30.10 27.33
CA THR A 5 -17.13 -29.27 26.27
C THR A 5 -18.12 -28.86 25.17
N ARG A 6 -17.86 -27.68 24.59
CA ARG A 6 -18.67 -27.01 23.56
C ARG A 6 -18.37 -27.58 22.17
N ALA A 7 -18.88 -28.78 21.90
CA ALA A 7 -18.93 -29.40 20.58
C ALA A 7 -20.34 -29.94 20.31
N ALA A 8 -21.32 -29.03 20.21
CA ALA A 8 -22.70 -29.34 19.79
C ALA A 8 -23.49 -28.04 19.54
N ALA A 9 -23.23 -27.37 18.42
CA ALA A 9 -24.08 -26.27 17.93
C ALA A 9 -23.99 -26.06 16.41
N ALA A 10 -23.89 -27.16 15.64
CA ALA A 10 -23.86 -27.12 14.18
C ALA A 10 -24.61 -28.33 13.60
N ALA A 11 -25.94 -28.40 13.81
CA ALA A 11 -26.82 -29.36 13.14
C ALA A 11 -28.31 -29.03 13.34
N ALA A 12 -28.79 -27.87 12.86
CA ALA A 12 -30.23 -27.60 12.79
C ALA A 12 -30.60 -26.45 11.83
N ALA A 13 -30.28 -26.56 10.54
CA ALA A 13 -30.88 -25.69 9.50
C ALA A 13 -30.77 -26.29 8.09
N ALA A 14 -31.07 -27.58 7.93
CA ALA A 14 -31.20 -28.21 6.62
C ALA A 14 -32.21 -29.36 6.69
N LYS A 15 -33.49 -29.03 6.55
CA LYS A 15 -34.57 -29.94 6.06
C LYS A 15 -35.92 -29.21 6.12
N ARG A 16 -36.29 -28.57 5.01
CA ARG A 16 -37.67 -28.54 4.50
C ARG A 16 -37.65 -28.04 3.07
N ALA A 17 -37.59 -28.99 2.15
CA ALA A 17 -37.82 -28.78 0.73
C ALA A 17 -39.25 -29.20 0.38
N ARG A 18 -39.86 -28.42 -0.51
CA ARG A 18 -40.86 -28.78 -1.53
C ARG A 18 -42.27 -29.23 -1.08
N SER A 19 -43.26 -28.42 -1.47
CA SER A 19 -44.36 -28.84 -2.38
C SER A 19 -45.51 -27.82 -2.33
N SER A 20 -45.75 -27.09 -3.42
CA SER A 20 -47.10 -26.88 -3.98
C SER A 20 -47.03 -26.02 -5.25
N SER A 21 -47.25 -26.65 -6.39
CA SER A 21 -47.64 -26.02 -7.65
C SER A 21 -49.12 -25.65 -7.59
N LEU A 22 -49.50 -24.44 -8.00
CA LEU A 22 -50.83 -24.10 -8.53
C LEU A 22 -50.72 -22.84 -9.40
N SER A 23 -51.42 -22.87 -10.53
CA SER A 23 -51.41 -21.93 -11.65
C SER A 23 -52.64 -21.01 -11.67
N LEU A 24 -52.54 -19.91 -12.44
CA LEU A 24 -53.58 -18.97 -12.93
C LEU A 24 -54.04 -17.94 -11.87
N THR A 25 -54.24 -16.63 -12.13
CA THR A 25 -54.65 -15.86 -13.34
C THR A 25 -54.18 -14.40 -13.25
N ASP A 26 -54.14 -13.74 -14.41
CA ASP A 26 -54.00 -12.30 -14.65
C ASP A 26 -54.83 -11.38 -13.74
N THR A 27 -54.21 -10.31 -13.23
CA THR A 27 -54.88 -9.01 -13.04
C THR A 27 -53.88 -7.86 -13.30
N GLU A 28 -54.22 -7.00 -14.26
CA GLU A 28 -53.57 -5.71 -14.54
C GLU A 28 -53.58 -4.79 -13.33
N SER A 29 -52.53 -3.98 -13.17
CA SER A 29 -52.53 -2.81 -12.28
C SER A 29 -52.01 -1.56 -13.02
N PRO A 30 -52.59 -0.37 -12.74
CA PRO A 30 -52.53 0.81 -13.62
C PRO A 30 -51.22 1.63 -13.50
N PRO A 31 -50.92 2.51 -14.47
CA PRO A 31 -49.64 3.22 -14.55
C PRO A 31 -49.53 4.38 -13.56
N PRO A 32 -48.29 4.79 -13.19
CA PRO A 32 -48.08 5.83 -12.18
C PRO A 32 -48.34 7.25 -12.69
N LYS A 33 -48.84 8.08 -11.77
CA LYS A 33 -49.26 9.48 -11.95
C LYS A 33 -48.07 10.42 -12.21
N LYS A 34 -48.24 11.30 -13.21
CA LYS A 34 -47.35 12.43 -13.53
C LYS A 34 -47.37 13.49 -12.43
N MET A 35 -46.20 13.98 -12.03
CA MET A 35 -46.01 15.19 -11.19
C MET A 35 -45.65 16.42 -12.07
N PRO A 36 -45.95 17.65 -11.61
CA PRO A 36 -46.05 18.82 -12.48
C PRO A 36 -44.71 19.50 -12.78
N LYS A 37 -44.61 20.04 -14.00
CA LYS A 37 -43.51 20.89 -14.48
C LYS A 37 -43.51 22.24 -13.77
N LYS A 38 -42.39 22.60 -13.13
CA LYS A 38 -42.10 23.99 -12.73
C LYS A 38 -41.45 24.72 -13.91
N ALA A 39 -42.10 25.79 -14.35
CA ALA A 39 -41.53 26.80 -15.24
C ALA A 39 -40.67 27.77 -14.43
N SER A 40 -39.50 28.15 -14.95
CA SER A 40 -38.79 29.36 -14.53
C SER A 40 -38.19 30.05 -15.76
N THR A 41 -38.93 31.06 -16.20
CA THR A 41 -38.51 32.35 -16.78
C THR A 41 -37.06 32.50 -17.26
N ALA A 42 -36.92 32.69 -18.57
CA ALA A 42 -35.75 33.24 -19.23
C ALA A 42 -35.60 34.74 -18.93
N SER A 43 -34.40 35.17 -18.58
CA SER A 43 -33.97 36.57 -18.54
C SER A 43 -33.05 36.82 -19.74
N THR A 44 -33.50 37.70 -20.63
CA THR A 44 -32.75 38.22 -21.77
C THR A 44 -31.76 39.30 -21.32
N ALA A 45 -30.46 39.03 -21.47
CA ALA A 45 -29.42 40.06 -21.45
C ALA A 45 -28.66 40.03 -22.79
N LYS A 46 -28.73 41.17 -23.46
CA LYS A 46 -28.20 41.51 -24.78
C LYS A 46 -26.67 41.59 -24.71
N ALA A 47 -25.95 40.83 -25.54
CA ALA A 47 -24.51 41.02 -25.74
C ALA A 47 -24.22 41.23 -27.22
N THR A 48 -23.72 42.42 -27.51
CA THR A 48 -23.33 42.95 -28.81
C THR A 48 -22.15 42.20 -29.42
N ALA A 49 -22.25 41.91 -30.71
CA ALA A 49 -21.17 41.37 -31.51
C ALA A 49 -20.07 42.42 -31.76
N SER A 50 -18.81 42.02 -31.58
CA SER A 50 -17.67 42.68 -32.22
C SER A 50 -16.81 41.63 -32.94
N LYS A 51 -16.62 41.86 -34.24
CA LYS A 51 -15.66 41.15 -35.10
C LYS A 51 -14.25 41.60 -34.70
N ALA A 52 -13.32 40.66 -34.51
CA ALA A 52 -11.90 40.93 -34.63
C ALA A 52 -11.14 39.69 -35.17
N SER A 53 -10.73 39.85 -36.42
CA SER A 53 -9.62 39.28 -37.17
C SER A 53 -8.73 38.19 -36.56
N SER A 54 -8.49 37.19 -37.42
CA SER A 54 -7.44 36.18 -37.43
C SER A 54 -6.05 36.62 -36.93
N LYS A 55 -5.47 35.82 -36.04
CA LYS A 55 -4.04 35.52 -36.04
C LYS A 55 -3.82 34.08 -35.58
N ALA A 56 -3.50 33.22 -36.54
CA ALA A 56 -2.91 31.92 -36.28
C ALA A 56 -1.55 32.15 -35.59
N VAL A 57 -1.41 31.67 -34.36
CA VAL A 57 -0.11 31.51 -33.70
C VAL A 57 -0.01 30.05 -33.34
N GLY A 58 0.63 29.28 -34.22
CA GLY A 58 1.19 27.99 -33.85
C GLY A 58 2.24 28.21 -32.77
N LYS A 59 1.87 27.97 -31.51
CA LYS A 59 2.84 27.68 -30.45
C LYS A 59 2.92 26.17 -30.35
N THR A 60 3.90 25.60 -31.05
CA THR A 60 4.49 24.33 -30.62
C THR A 60 4.93 24.51 -29.17
N ALA A 61 4.24 23.85 -28.25
CA ALA A 61 4.71 23.71 -26.89
C ALA A 61 5.93 22.79 -26.93
N SER A 62 7.10 23.37 -27.21
CA SER A 62 8.37 22.73 -26.91
C SER A 62 8.41 22.54 -25.39
N SER A 63 8.10 21.33 -24.93
CA SER A 63 8.39 20.94 -23.56
C SER A 63 9.89 21.11 -23.37
N ARG A 64 10.32 22.14 -22.63
CA ARG A 64 11.71 22.22 -22.20
C ARG A 64 12.02 20.88 -21.51
N LYS A 65 12.91 20.08 -22.10
CA LYS A 65 13.48 18.91 -21.43
C LYS A 65 14.02 19.41 -20.10
N LEU A 66 13.44 18.94 -19.00
CA LEU A 66 14.01 19.14 -17.70
C LEU A 66 15.39 18.47 -17.71
N ALA A 67 16.40 19.16 -17.20
CA ALA A 67 17.73 18.59 -17.07
C ALA A 67 17.67 17.35 -16.18
N PHE A 68 18.47 16.34 -16.52
CA PHE A 68 18.65 15.15 -15.72
C PHE A 68 20.15 14.91 -15.48
N PRO A 69 20.59 14.62 -14.25
CA PRO A 69 19.77 14.55 -13.03
C PRO A 69 19.12 15.91 -12.70
N PRO A 70 17.94 15.94 -12.03
CA PRO A 70 17.39 17.19 -11.51
C PRO A 70 18.37 17.83 -10.53
N ALA A 71 18.36 19.16 -10.46
CA ALA A 71 19.24 19.91 -9.57
C ALA A 71 19.12 19.43 -8.10
N GLY A 72 20.25 19.19 -7.45
CA GLY A 72 20.35 18.66 -6.09
C GLY A 72 20.39 17.14 -5.99
N LEU A 73 20.19 16.41 -7.10
CA LEU A 73 20.27 14.95 -7.16
C LEU A 73 21.53 14.44 -7.88
N GLU A 74 22.45 15.35 -8.23
CA GLU A 74 23.78 15.00 -8.70
C GLU A 74 24.55 14.19 -7.65
N GLY A 75 25.42 13.28 -8.10
CA GLY A 75 26.33 12.55 -7.21
C GLY A 75 27.33 13.48 -6.47
N PRO A 76 28.09 12.93 -5.50
CA PRO A 76 28.13 11.53 -5.10
C PRO A 76 26.92 11.10 -4.26
N TYR A 77 26.68 9.79 -4.23
CA TYR A 77 25.66 9.16 -3.37
C TYR A 77 26.35 8.54 -2.15
N PRO A 78 25.74 8.58 -0.95
CA PRO A 78 26.29 7.90 0.22
C PRO A 78 26.43 6.40 -0.06
N ALA A 79 27.42 5.77 0.57
CA ALA A 79 27.49 4.32 0.58
C ALA A 79 26.17 3.76 1.12
N ARG A 80 25.57 2.83 0.37
CA ARG A 80 24.35 2.17 0.78
C ARG A 80 24.57 1.52 2.15
N LEU A 81 23.65 1.74 3.07
CA LEU A 81 23.72 1.12 4.39
C LEU A 81 23.31 -0.36 4.27
N GLY A 82 24.06 -1.25 4.93
CA GLY A 82 23.92 -2.72 4.80
C GLY A 82 25.09 -3.38 4.07
N ASN A 83 25.27 -4.70 4.26
CA ASN A 83 26.29 -5.52 3.58
C ASN A 83 26.23 -5.33 2.03
N PRO A 84 27.34 -5.58 1.29
CA PRO A 84 27.40 -5.33 -0.15
C PRO A 84 26.26 -6.04 -0.91
N PRO A 85 25.76 -5.45 -2.02
CA PRO A 85 24.62 -5.97 -2.76
C PRO A 85 24.77 -7.45 -3.09
N PHE A 86 23.76 -8.24 -2.75
CA PHE A 86 23.69 -9.66 -3.05
C PHE A 86 23.74 -9.87 -4.57
N ALA A 87 24.77 -10.57 -5.05
CA ALA A 87 24.80 -11.09 -6.41
C ALA A 87 23.98 -12.40 -6.44
N PHE A 88 22.92 -12.43 -7.25
CA PHE A 88 22.20 -13.68 -7.49
C PHE A 88 23.16 -14.74 -8.07
N PRO A 89 23.11 -15.99 -7.60
CA PRO A 89 23.73 -17.07 -8.34
C PRO A 89 23.10 -17.13 -9.75
N PRO A 90 23.89 -17.45 -10.80
CA PRO A 90 23.35 -17.61 -12.14
C PRO A 90 22.26 -18.69 -12.15
N ALA A 91 21.27 -18.54 -13.04
CA ALA A 91 20.25 -19.56 -13.25
C ALA A 91 20.93 -20.92 -13.52
N PRO A 92 20.53 -22.00 -12.81
CA PRO A 92 21.13 -23.30 -13.08
C PRO A 92 20.83 -23.71 -14.53
N GLU A 93 21.86 -24.22 -15.21
CA GLU A 93 21.67 -24.89 -16.50
C GLU A 93 20.60 -25.97 -16.36
N LEU A 94 19.75 -26.08 -17.38
CA LEU A 94 18.67 -27.07 -17.43
C LEU A 94 19.23 -28.47 -17.14
N ILE A 95 18.77 -29.04 -16.03
CA ILE A 95 19.12 -30.41 -15.64
C ILE A 95 18.62 -31.35 -16.74
N PRO A 96 19.49 -32.20 -17.34
CA PRO A 96 19.07 -33.15 -18.37
C PRO A 96 17.97 -34.09 -17.84
N PRO A 97 17.00 -34.48 -18.69
CA PRO A 97 15.96 -35.41 -18.29
C PRO A 97 16.57 -36.76 -17.86
N GLY A 98 16.42 -37.10 -16.57
CA GLY A 98 16.89 -38.37 -16.00
C GLY A 98 17.84 -38.25 -14.81
N ALA A 99 18.34 -37.05 -14.49
CA ALA A 99 19.10 -36.86 -13.24
C ALA A 99 18.13 -36.65 -12.06
N THR A 100 18.34 -37.41 -10.98
CA THR A 100 17.63 -37.19 -9.72
C THR A 100 17.98 -35.81 -9.17
N THR A 101 16.99 -34.94 -9.05
CA THR A 101 17.09 -33.69 -8.33
C THR A 101 17.58 -33.98 -6.91
N PRO A 102 18.64 -33.31 -6.42
CA PRO A 102 18.78 -33.17 -4.98
C PRO A 102 17.50 -32.50 -4.51
N GLN A 103 16.86 -33.05 -3.47
CA GLN A 103 15.81 -32.32 -2.77
C GLN A 103 16.46 -31.03 -2.24
N VAL A 104 16.30 -29.93 -2.98
CA VAL A 104 16.45 -28.60 -2.39
C VAL A 104 15.21 -28.44 -1.55
N SER A 105 15.27 -28.95 -0.31
CA SER A 105 14.35 -28.54 0.72
C SER A 105 14.35 -27.02 0.73
N GLY A 106 13.18 -26.39 0.58
CA GLY A 106 12.95 -24.99 0.92
C GLY A 106 13.14 -24.78 2.43
N GLY A 107 14.35 -25.06 2.91
CA GLY A 107 14.77 -24.89 4.27
C GLY A 107 15.08 -23.42 4.51
N LEU A 108 14.57 -22.89 5.61
CA LEU A 108 14.99 -21.60 6.14
C LEU A 108 16.53 -21.53 6.13
N LEU A 109 17.06 -20.39 5.67
CA LEU A 109 18.47 -20.07 5.85
C LEU A 109 18.79 -20.09 7.35
N SER A 110 20.01 -20.50 7.71
CA SER A 110 20.45 -20.37 9.10
C SER A 110 20.46 -18.89 9.49
N ALA A 111 20.26 -18.59 10.77
CA ALA A 111 20.29 -17.21 11.27
C ALA A 111 21.62 -16.49 10.91
N ALA A 112 22.74 -17.22 10.89
CA ALA A 112 24.04 -16.69 10.50
C ALA A 112 24.12 -16.38 8.99
N ASP A 113 23.59 -17.25 8.13
CA ASP A 113 23.59 -17.05 6.68
C ASP A 113 22.64 -15.92 6.26
N ALA A 114 21.54 -15.74 6.97
CA ALA A 114 20.59 -14.68 6.64
C ALA A 114 21.06 -13.30 7.11
N LEU A 115 21.73 -13.20 8.26
CA LEU A 115 22.42 -11.98 8.69
C LEU A 115 23.59 -11.59 7.76
N SER A 116 24.09 -12.55 6.96
CA SER A 116 25.12 -12.30 5.95
C SER A 116 24.57 -11.70 4.64
N ARG A 117 23.27 -11.81 4.36
CA ARG A 117 22.62 -11.23 3.18
C ARG A 117 22.04 -9.85 3.54
N PRO A 118 22.28 -8.81 2.73
CA PRO A 118 21.75 -7.48 3.03
C PRO A 118 20.22 -7.45 2.96
N LEU A 119 19.59 -6.78 3.92
CA LEU A 119 18.21 -6.31 3.79
C LEU A 119 18.16 -5.25 2.68
N LEU A 120 17.03 -5.19 1.96
CA LEU A 120 16.81 -4.18 0.92
C LEU A 120 15.86 -3.11 1.48
N ILE A 121 16.41 -2.15 2.23
CA ILE A 121 15.64 -1.12 2.94
C ILE A 121 15.69 0.20 2.17
N GLY A 122 14.54 0.85 2.05
CA GLY A 122 14.41 2.21 1.59
C GLY A 122 13.06 2.82 1.91
N ALA A 123 12.56 3.68 1.02
CA ALA A 123 11.31 4.40 1.18
C ALA A 123 10.51 4.44 -0.13
N HIS A 124 9.23 4.77 -0.03
CA HIS A 124 8.38 5.07 -1.18
C HIS A 124 8.67 6.49 -1.70
N VAL A 125 9.63 6.60 -2.63
CA VAL A 125 10.13 7.89 -3.12
C VAL A 125 9.40 8.39 -4.37
N SER A 126 9.28 9.71 -4.49
CA SER A 126 8.62 10.34 -5.63
C SER A 126 9.37 10.11 -6.95
N ALA A 127 8.59 9.96 -8.02
CA ALA A 127 9.07 9.95 -9.41
C ALA A 127 8.94 11.33 -10.10
N ALA A 128 8.61 12.40 -9.36
CA ALA A 128 8.48 13.75 -9.93
C ALA A 128 9.81 14.22 -10.56
N GLY A 129 9.75 14.74 -11.79
CA GLY A 129 10.95 15.01 -12.61
C GLY A 129 11.33 13.87 -13.56
N GLY A 130 10.63 12.74 -13.51
CA GLY A 130 10.83 11.57 -14.37
C GLY A 130 11.12 10.33 -13.53
N VAL A 131 10.70 9.15 -14.00
CA VAL A 131 10.75 7.90 -13.22
C VAL A 131 12.15 7.52 -12.73
N ALA A 132 13.20 7.80 -13.51
CA ALA A 132 14.59 7.58 -13.10
C ALA A 132 15.02 8.42 -11.88
N THR A 133 14.32 9.52 -11.60
CA THR A 133 14.59 10.39 -10.45
C THR A 133 14.36 9.67 -9.12
N ALA A 134 13.41 8.73 -9.08
CA ALA A 134 13.14 7.91 -7.89
C ALA A 134 14.41 7.14 -7.44
N LEU A 135 15.15 6.58 -8.39
CA LEU A 135 16.39 5.84 -8.11
C LEU A 135 17.46 6.75 -7.49
N LEU A 136 17.61 7.97 -8.01
CA LEU A 136 18.57 8.94 -7.49
C LEU A 136 18.19 9.42 -6.09
N ARG A 137 16.89 9.60 -5.84
CA ARG A 137 16.36 9.95 -4.52
C ARG A 137 16.64 8.86 -3.50
N ALA A 138 16.24 7.62 -3.79
CA ALA A 138 16.55 6.48 -2.92
C ALA A 138 18.05 6.36 -2.65
N ALA A 139 18.90 6.53 -3.68
CA ALA A 139 20.35 6.50 -3.52
C ALA A 139 20.86 7.62 -2.58
N LYS A 140 20.30 8.83 -2.67
CA LYS A 140 20.62 9.93 -1.75
C LYS A 140 20.19 9.67 -0.29
N LEU A 141 19.21 8.81 -0.05
CA LEU A 141 18.84 8.37 1.30
C LEU A 141 19.80 7.32 1.88
N GLY A 142 20.74 6.80 1.09
CA GLY A 142 21.55 5.64 1.46
C GLY A 142 20.79 4.31 1.41
N ALA A 143 19.65 4.29 0.73
CA ALA A 143 18.79 3.12 0.59
C ALA A 143 19.36 2.13 -0.43
N ASN A 144 19.06 0.86 -0.24
CA ASN A 144 19.39 -0.22 -1.18
C ASN A 144 18.17 -1.00 -1.68
N GLY A 145 16.97 -0.69 -1.16
CA GLY A 145 15.67 -0.98 -1.77
C GLY A 145 14.86 0.31 -1.96
N LEU A 146 13.74 0.25 -2.67
CA LEU A 146 12.79 1.36 -2.77
C LEU A 146 11.40 0.92 -3.23
N ALA A 147 10.42 1.78 -2.98
CA ALA A 147 9.15 1.77 -3.70
C ALA A 147 8.96 3.08 -4.48
N LEU A 148 8.10 3.03 -5.51
CA LEU A 148 7.72 4.20 -6.30
C LEU A 148 6.39 3.99 -7.03
N PHE A 149 5.77 5.10 -7.42
CA PHE A 149 4.77 5.10 -8.48
C PHE A 149 5.42 5.29 -9.85
N VAL A 150 5.01 4.50 -10.85
CA VAL A 150 5.46 4.63 -12.25
C VAL A 150 4.64 5.64 -13.07
N LYS A 151 3.54 6.15 -12.51
CA LYS A 151 2.71 7.24 -13.05
C LYS A 151 1.96 7.97 -11.92
N GLY A 152 1.15 8.96 -12.25
CA GLY A 152 0.32 9.65 -11.25
C GLY A 152 -0.64 8.69 -10.53
N HIS A 153 -0.59 8.65 -9.20
CA HIS A 153 -1.36 7.75 -8.35
C HIS A 153 -2.80 8.24 -8.04
N ARG A 154 -3.25 9.30 -8.71
CA ARG A 154 -4.58 9.92 -8.55
C ARG A 154 -5.35 10.07 -9.85
N THR A 155 -4.84 9.51 -10.95
CA THR A 155 -5.46 9.58 -12.27
C THR A 155 -5.51 8.21 -12.92
N TRP A 156 -6.60 7.91 -13.62
CA TRP A 156 -6.78 6.61 -14.29
C TRP A 156 -5.85 6.41 -15.49
N LYS A 157 -5.61 7.48 -16.24
CA LYS A 157 -4.82 7.46 -17.47
C LYS A 157 -3.64 8.42 -17.35
N SER A 158 -2.51 7.99 -17.88
CA SER A 158 -1.29 8.79 -18.02
C SER A 158 -0.78 8.66 -19.45
N LYS A 159 0.05 9.62 -19.87
CA LYS A 159 0.73 9.50 -21.16
C LYS A 159 1.62 8.24 -21.17
N PRO A 160 1.82 7.61 -22.34
CA PRO A 160 2.82 6.54 -22.47
C PRO A 160 4.18 6.98 -21.92
N LEU A 161 4.98 6.03 -21.43
CA LEU A 161 6.40 6.32 -21.16
C LEU A 161 7.09 6.63 -22.49
N GLU A 162 7.84 7.72 -22.52
CA GLU A 162 8.72 8.04 -23.64
C GLU A 162 9.93 7.09 -23.62
N GLU A 163 10.42 6.67 -24.79
CA GLU A 163 11.54 5.71 -24.90
C GLU A 163 12.78 6.19 -24.14
N GLU A 164 13.12 7.48 -24.25
CA GLU A 164 14.23 8.08 -23.51
C GLU A 164 14.05 7.98 -21.98
N ALA A 165 12.82 8.01 -21.47
CA ALA A 165 12.58 7.86 -20.03
C ALA A 165 12.80 6.41 -19.59
N ILE A 166 12.48 5.44 -20.45
CA ILE A 166 12.71 4.01 -20.23
C ILE A 166 14.21 3.71 -20.23
N GLU A 167 14.92 4.14 -21.29
CA GLU A 167 16.37 3.99 -21.41
C GLU A 167 17.07 4.62 -20.21
N ARG A 168 16.73 5.87 -19.88
CA ARG A 168 17.31 6.57 -18.72
C ARG A 168 17.11 5.83 -17.41
N PHE A 169 15.94 5.24 -17.17
CA PHE A 169 15.69 4.45 -15.97
C PHE A 169 16.58 3.22 -15.92
N ARG A 170 16.64 2.45 -17.02
CA ARG A 170 17.49 1.26 -17.14
C ARG A 170 18.98 1.57 -16.97
N GLU A 171 19.47 2.63 -17.61
CA GLU A 171 20.85 3.11 -17.43
C GLU A 171 21.12 3.52 -15.99
N THR A 172 20.17 4.23 -15.36
CA THR A 172 20.31 4.64 -13.95
C THR A 172 20.33 3.44 -13.01
N MET A 173 19.61 2.36 -13.30
CA MET A 173 19.62 1.14 -12.48
C MET A 173 20.97 0.40 -12.50
N LYS A 174 21.75 0.51 -13.58
CA LYS A 174 22.98 -0.28 -13.78
C LYS A 174 23.95 -0.18 -12.58
N PRO A 175 24.83 -1.19 -12.40
CA PRO A 175 25.89 -1.13 -11.39
C PRO A 175 26.72 0.14 -11.47
N GLU A 176 27.28 0.58 -10.33
CA GLU A 176 28.13 1.79 -10.28
C GLU A 176 29.33 1.72 -11.24
N ARG A 177 29.93 0.53 -11.39
CA ARG A 177 31.01 0.26 -12.37
C ARG A 177 30.62 0.52 -13.83
N GLU A 178 29.32 0.56 -14.14
CA GLU A 178 28.73 0.84 -15.45
C GLU A 178 28.09 2.24 -15.51
N GLY A 179 28.28 3.07 -14.48
CA GLY A 179 27.82 4.46 -14.43
C GLY A 179 26.40 4.68 -13.92
N GLY A 180 25.71 3.63 -13.44
CA GLY A 180 24.41 3.75 -12.77
C GLY A 180 24.54 3.86 -11.25
N VAL A 181 23.42 3.75 -10.53
CA VAL A 181 23.38 3.80 -9.06
C VAL A 181 23.29 2.41 -8.41
N GLY A 182 23.15 1.32 -9.17
CA GLY A 182 23.26 -0.06 -8.69
C GLY A 182 22.01 -0.67 -8.04
N TYR A 183 20.82 -0.47 -8.61
CA TYR A 183 19.59 -1.15 -8.18
C TYR A 183 19.28 -2.37 -9.06
N GLY A 184 19.10 -3.53 -8.43
CA GLY A 184 18.58 -4.73 -9.10
C GLY A 184 17.05 -4.65 -9.26
N PRO A 185 16.45 -5.29 -10.28
CA PRO A 185 14.99 -5.30 -10.49
C PRO A 185 14.15 -5.75 -9.30
N GLU A 186 14.69 -6.63 -8.46
CA GLU A 186 14.11 -7.18 -7.23
C GLU A 186 14.13 -6.20 -6.04
N SER A 187 14.99 -5.18 -6.08
CA SER A 187 15.09 -4.17 -5.02
C SER A 187 14.03 -3.06 -5.14
N ILE A 188 13.20 -3.13 -6.18
CA ILE A 188 12.22 -2.12 -6.55
C ILE A 188 10.80 -2.71 -6.43
N LEU A 189 10.02 -2.18 -5.48
CA LEU A 189 8.62 -2.53 -5.28
C LEU A 189 7.72 -1.42 -5.82
N VAL A 190 7.28 -1.52 -7.07
CA VAL A 190 6.38 -0.49 -7.64
C VAL A 190 5.03 -0.57 -6.93
N HIS A 191 4.53 0.56 -6.43
CA HIS A 191 3.19 0.63 -5.86
C HIS A 191 2.16 1.02 -6.93
N GLY A 192 1.01 0.36 -6.90
CA GLY A 192 -0.13 0.61 -7.76
C GLY A 192 -0.97 1.80 -7.36
N ASN A 193 -1.75 2.34 -8.30
CA ASN A 193 -2.62 3.49 -8.06
C ASN A 193 -3.71 3.19 -7.01
N TYR A 194 -3.88 4.08 -6.01
CA TYR A 194 -4.88 3.94 -4.94
C TYR A 194 -6.34 3.88 -5.41
N LEU A 195 -6.62 4.30 -6.65
CA LEU A 195 -7.96 4.21 -7.23
C LEU A 195 -8.34 2.78 -7.65
N ILE A 196 -7.37 1.89 -7.82
CA ILE A 196 -7.59 0.52 -8.28
C ILE A 196 -8.39 -0.25 -7.21
N ASN A 197 -9.56 -0.75 -7.59
CA ASN A 197 -10.33 -1.72 -6.82
C ASN A 197 -10.74 -2.88 -7.75
N LEU A 198 -9.93 -3.94 -7.76
CA LEU A 198 -10.18 -5.13 -8.59
C LEU A 198 -11.20 -6.08 -7.94
N GLY A 199 -11.62 -5.82 -6.71
CA GLY A 199 -12.71 -6.49 -6.03
C GLY A 199 -14.11 -5.92 -6.31
N ASN A 200 -14.21 -4.83 -7.08
CA ASN A 200 -15.49 -4.17 -7.34
C ASN A 200 -16.37 -4.99 -8.30
N PRO A 201 -17.61 -5.38 -7.93
CA PRO A 201 -18.49 -6.15 -8.82
C PRO A 201 -19.14 -5.33 -9.94
N ASP A 202 -19.06 -4.00 -9.90
CA ASP A 202 -19.49 -3.13 -10.99
C ASP A 202 -18.54 -3.27 -12.18
N GLU A 203 -19.04 -3.84 -13.29
CA GLU A 203 -18.24 -4.14 -14.47
C GLU A 203 -17.54 -2.91 -15.08
N THR A 204 -18.18 -1.73 -15.05
CA THR A 204 -17.59 -0.51 -15.62
C THR A 204 -16.41 -0.04 -14.76
N LYS A 205 -16.58 -0.04 -13.44
CA LYS A 205 -15.52 0.32 -12.48
C LYS A 205 -14.40 -0.71 -12.50
N TRP A 206 -14.75 -2.00 -12.56
CA TRP A 206 -13.78 -3.10 -12.65
C TRP A 206 -12.93 -2.98 -13.91
N ASN A 207 -13.54 -2.76 -15.09
CA ASN A 207 -12.80 -2.58 -16.33
C ASN A 207 -11.89 -1.34 -16.29
N THR A 208 -12.35 -0.23 -15.69
CA THR A 208 -11.53 0.96 -15.52
C THR A 208 -10.31 0.70 -14.62
N ALA A 209 -10.51 -0.01 -13.51
CA ALA A 209 -9.44 -0.42 -12.60
C ALA A 209 -8.47 -1.40 -13.27
N TYR A 210 -8.99 -2.38 -14.03
CA TYR A 210 -8.19 -3.35 -14.77
C TYR A 210 -7.30 -2.69 -15.82
N GLU A 211 -7.83 -1.74 -16.60
CA GLU A 211 -7.04 -1.01 -17.60
C GLU A 211 -5.91 -0.18 -16.94
N CYS A 212 -6.17 0.39 -15.76
CA CYS A 212 -5.16 1.10 -14.99
C CYS A 212 -4.06 0.14 -14.49
N PHE A 213 -4.47 -1.00 -13.92
CA PHE A 213 -3.61 -2.08 -13.43
C PHE A 213 -2.72 -2.65 -14.54
N ARG A 214 -3.30 -2.99 -15.70
CA ARG A 214 -2.54 -3.49 -16.86
C ARG A 214 -1.51 -2.46 -17.36
N ASP A 215 -1.88 -1.18 -17.46
CA ASP A 215 -0.94 -0.11 -17.86
C ASP A 215 0.20 0.05 -16.85
N ASP A 216 -0.06 -0.10 -15.55
CA ASP A 216 0.98 -0.09 -14.53
C ASP A 216 1.96 -1.28 -14.69
N LEU A 217 1.46 -2.50 -14.91
CA LEU A 217 2.31 -3.67 -15.14
C LEU A 217 3.12 -3.55 -16.45
N ASP A 218 2.52 -3.07 -17.54
CA ASP A 218 3.24 -2.82 -18.81
C ASP A 218 4.39 -1.82 -18.62
N ARG A 219 4.18 -0.78 -17.81
CA ARG A 219 5.25 0.17 -17.43
C ARG A 219 6.35 -0.51 -16.63
N CYS A 220 6.00 -1.36 -15.65
CA CYS A 220 6.99 -2.12 -14.89
C CYS A 220 7.85 -2.99 -15.82
N HIS A 221 7.21 -3.73 -16.73
CA HIS A 221 7.88 -4.57 -17.71
C HIS A 221 8.84 -3.74 -18.59
N LYS A 222 8.37 -2.61 -19.15
CA LYS A 222 9.19 -1.69 -19.94
C LYS A 222 10.36 -1.12 -19.15
N LEU A 223 10.18 -0.79 -17.87
CA LEU A 223 11.26 -0.28 -17.03
C LEU A 223 12.25 -1.37 -16.60
N GLY A 224 11.91 -2.65 -16.79
CA GLY A 224 12.71 -3.79 -16.32
C GLY A 224 12.52 -4.09 -14.83
N VAL A 225 11.46 -3.56 -14.21
CA VAL A 225 11.09 -3.85 -12.82
C VAL A 225 10.23 -5.11 -12.75
N LYS A 226 10.42 -5.95 -11.73
CA LYS A 226 9.75 -7.24 -11.62
C LYS A 226 8.58 -7.27 -10.63
N LEU A 227 8.54 -6.39 -9.64
CA LEU A 227 7.54 -6.45 -8.57
C LEU A 227 6.55 -5.28 -8.68
N TYR A 228 5.26 -5.62 -8.77
CA TYR A 228 4.16 -4.65 -8.77
C TYR A 228 3.21 -4.93 -7.61
N ASN A 229 3.28 -4.09 -6.58
CA ASN A 229 2.45 -4.11 -5.38
C ASN A 229 1.16 -3.32 -5.57
N TRP A 230 0.03 -3.82 -5.07
CA TRP A 230 -1.20 -3.03 -4.97
C TRP A 230 -2.16 -3.57 -3.91
N HIS A 231 -3.13 -2.71 -3.58
CA HIS A 231 -4.23 -3.04 -2.68
C HIS A 231 -5.34 -3.81 -3.42
N PRO A 232 -5.77 -5.00 -2.96
CA PRO A 232 -6.76 -5.83 -3.67
C PRO A 232 -8.12 -5.13 -3.82
N GLY A 233 -8.46 -4.25 -2.88
CA GLY A 233 -9.62 -3.39 -2.93
C GLY A 233 -10.71 -3.76 -1.92
N SER A 234 -11.97 -3.62 -2.32
CA SER A 234 -13.12 -3.86 -1.45
C SER A 234 -14.34 -4.34 -2.24
N THR A 235 -15.22 -5.07 -1.56
CA THR A 235 -16.52 -5.50 -2.09
C THR A 235 -17.48 -4.33 -2.33
N VAL A 236 -17.14 -3.13 -1.84
CA VAL A 236 -17.99 -1.93 -1.74
C VAL A 236 -19.36 -2.18 -1.09
N GLY A 237 -19.52 -3.31 -0.37
CA GLY A 237 -20.79 -3.77 0.20
C GLY A 237 -21.78 -4.30 -0.83
N ALA A 238 -21.34 -4.58 -2.05
CA ALA A 238 -22.20 -5.00 -3.18
C ALA A 238 -22.05 -6.48 -3.55
N CYS A 239 -21.07 -7.19 -2.99
CA CYS A 239 -20.88 -8.64 -3.17
C CYS A 239 -20.26 -9.27 -1.92
N THR A 240 -20.21 -10.59 -1.88
CA THR A 240 -19.46 -11.36 -0.88
C THR A 240 -17.96 -11.23 -1.10
N LYS A 241 -17.16 -11.52 -0.06
CA LYS A 241 -15.70 -11.56 -0.19
C LYS A 241 -15.25 -12.60 -1.22
N ASP A 242 -15.85 -13.78 -1.25
CA ASP A 242 -15.49 -14.84 -2.21
C ASP A 242 -15.72 -14.43 -3.67
N GLU A 243 -16.85 -13.78 -3.97
CA GLU A 243 -17.11 -13.21 -5.30
C GLU A 243 -16.07 -12.14 -5.65
N SER A 244 -15.69 -11.32 -4.67
CA SER A 244 -14.68 -10.27 -4.83
C SER A 244 -13.26 -10.84 -5.03
N PHE A 245 -12.90 -11.92 -4.34
CA PHE A 245 -11.64 -12.65 -4.53
C PHE A 245 -11.55 -13.23 -5.95
N ALA A 246 -12.66 -13.77 -6.46
CA ALA A 246 -12.72 -14.26 -7.83
C ALA A 246 -12.51 -13.14 -8.87
N LEU A 247 -12.99 -11.91 -8.58
CA LEU A 247 -12.74 -10.74 -9.44
C LEU A 247 -11.28 -10.29 -9.43
N VAL A 248 -10.63 -10.30 -8.26
CA VAL A 248 -9.19 -10.02 -8.13
C VAL A 248 -8.38 -11.07 -8.88
N ALA A 249 -8.65 -12.36 -8.66
CA ALA A 249 -7.96 -13.45 -9.36
C ALA A 249 -8.20 -13.42 -10.87
N LYS A 250 -9.41 -13.08 -11.33
CA LYS A 250 -9.72 -12.84 -12.75
C LYS A 250 -8.83 -11.76 -13.35
N ALA A 251 -8.60 -10.65 -12.64
CA ALA A 251 -7.72 -9.59 -13.11
C ALA A 251 -6.26 -10.06 -13.19
N ILE A 252 -5.78 -10.77 -12.17
CA ILE A 252 -4.41 -11.32 -12.14
C ILE A 252 -4.20 -12.31 -13.30
N ASN A 253 -5.07 -13.31 -13.44
CA ASN A 253 -4.97 -14.32 -14.50
C ASN A 253 -5.03 -13.73 -15.91
N ARG A 254 -5.78 -12.64 -16.06
CA ARG A 254 -5.86 -11.91 -17.32
C ARG A 254 -4.58 -11.12 -17.59
N VAL A 255 -4.10 -10.31 -16.63
CA VAL A 255 -2.91 -9.48 -16.84
C VAL A 255 -1.66 -10.33 -17.06
N HIS A 256 -1.59 -11.48 -16.40
CA HIS A 256 -0.50 -12.45 -16.57
C HIS A 256 -0.40 -12.97 -18.01
N LYS A 257 -1.51 -13.07 -18.74
CA LYS A 257 -1.52 -13.46 -20.17
C LYS A 257 -1.16 -12.28 -21.09
N GLU A 258 -1.40 -11.05 -20.64
CA GLU A 258 -1.22 -9.82 -21.43
C GLU A 258 0.17 -9.18 -21.24
N VAL A 259 0.77 -9.30 -20.05
CA VAL A 259 2.06 -8.71 -19.69
C VAL A 259 2.99 -9.79 -19.13
N PRO A 260 4.18 -9.98 -19.73
CA PRO A 260 5.12 -11.01 -19.28
C PRO A 260 5.98 -10.52 -18.10
N GLU A 261 6.58 -11.49 -17.39
CA GLU A 261 7.65 -11.32 -16.40
C GLU A 261 7.35 -10.54 -15.10
N VAL A 262 6.37 -9.65 -15.08
CA VAL A 262 6.03 -8.88 -13.88
C VAL A 262 5.22 -9.75 -12.92
N ILE A 263 5.64 -9.75 -11.66
CA ILE A 263 5.01 -10.44 -10.54
C ILE A 263 4.03 -9.49 -9.88
N THR A 264 2.79 -9.94 -9.73
CA THR A 264 1.74 -9.24 -9.01
C THR A 264 1.89 -9.52 -7.51
N VAL A 265 2.12 -8.49 -6.71
CA VAL A 265 2.26 -8.53 -5.25
C VAL A 265 1.00 -7.97 -4.59
N ILE A 266 0.21 -8.81 -3.93
CA ILE A 266 -1.01 -8.39 -3.22
C ILE A 266 -0.64 -7.87 -1.84
N GLU A 267 -0.95 -6.63 -1.53
CA GLU A 267 -0.74 -6.10 -0.19
C GLU A 267 -1.88 -6.46 0.76
N ASN A 268 -1.56 -6.76 2.02
CA ASN A 268 -2.57 -6.82 3.06
C ASN A 268 -3.09 -5.42 3.42
N MET A 269 -4.33 -5.33 3.86
CA MET A 269 -5.02 -4.06 4.09
C MET A 269 -5.37 -3.85 5.56
N ALA A 270 -5.39 -2.61 6.02
CA ALA A 270 -5.99 -2.29 7.31
C ALA A 270 -7.50 -2.61 7.31
N ASN A 271 -8.01 -3.16 8.41
CA ASN A 271 -9.39 -3.61 8.53
C ASN A 271 -10.42 -2.48 8.76
N ALA A 272 -10.49 -1.49 7.86
CA ALA A 272 -11.39 -0.33 7.96
C ALA A 272 -12.89 -0.65 7.72
N GLY A 273 -13.30 -1.92 7.79
CA GLY A 273 -14.68 -2.37 7.64
C GLY A 273 -14.78 -3.78 7.02
N SER A 274 -15.95 -4.42 7.14
CA SER A 274 -16.18 -5.80 6.68
C SER A 274 -16.02 -6.01 5.16
N ASN A 275 -16.00 -4.92 4.40
CA ASN A 275 -15.96 -4.95 2.94
C ASN A 275 -14.54 -4.88 2.36
N ILE A 276 -13.52 -4.63 3.19
CA ILE A 276 -12.12 -4.56 2.74
C ILE A 276 -11.58 -5.98 2.53
N LEU A 277 -10.85 -6.18 1.44
CA LEU A 277 -10.18 -7.44 1.12
C LEU A 277 -8.76 -7.45 1.66
N GLY A 278 -8.20 -8.64 1.90
CA GLY A 278 -6.79 -8.78 2.28
C GLY A 278 -6.50 -8.33 3.72
N THR A 279 -7.53 -8.20 4.57
CA THR A 279 -7.34 -7.81 5.97
C THR A 279 -6.88 -8.99 6.82
N ALA A 280 -7.44 -10.18 6.57
CA ALA A 280 -6.98 -11.43 7.15
C ALA A 280 -6.02 -12.14 6.18
N PHE A 281 -5.05 -12.88 6.71
CA PHE A 281 -4.17 -13.72 5.88
C PHE A 281 -4.94 -14.74 5.05
N ALA A 282 -6.08 -15.22 5.56
CA ALA A 282 -6.97 -16.12 4.82
C ALA A 282 -7.56 -15.50 3.54
N ASP A 283 -7.80 -14.18 3.52
CA ASP A 283 -8.26 -13.48 2.32
C ASP A 283 -7.18 -13.53 1.23
N LEU A 284 -5.91 -13.31 1.60
CA LEU A 284 -4.76 -13.39 0.69
C LEU A 284 -4.61 -14.79 0.12
N ALA A 285 -4.66 -15.81 0.99
CA ALA A 285 -4.60 -17.21 0.59
C ALA A 285 -5.76 -17.59 -0.36
N ALA A 286 -6.98 -17.11 -0.08
CA ALA A 286 -8.15 -17.35 -0.93
C ALA A 286 -7.99 -16.72 -2.33
N MET A 287 -7.48 -15.50 -2.42
CA MET A 287 -7.17 -14.87 -3.71
C MET A 287 -6.08 -15.62 -4.48
N ILE A 288 -4.98 -15.96 -3.80
CA ILE A 288 -3.87 -16.73 -4.39
C ILE A 288 -4.34 -18.10 -4.86
N ALA A 289 -5.24 -18.78 -4.13
CA ALA A 289 -5.76 -20.09 -4.49
C ALA A 289 -6.39 -20.10 -5.91
N LEU A 290 -7.03 -19.00 -6.30
CA LEU A 290 -7.74 -18.82 -7.57
C LEU A 290 -6.87 -18.34 -8.73
N VAL A 291 -5.59 -18.02 -8.49
CA VAL A 291 -4.64 -17.60 -9.53
C VAL A 291 -4.11 -18.82 -10.29
N ASP A 292 -4.02 -18.75 -11.62
CA ASP A 292 -3.53 -19.85 -12.47
C ASP A 292 -1.99 -19.98 -12.35
N ASP A 293 -1.27 -18.87 -12.51
CA ASP A 293 0.19 -18.81 -12.49
C ASP A 293 0.73 -18.43 -11.10
N LYS A 294 0.89 -19.45 -10.24
CA LYS A 294 1.43 -19.26 -8.87
C LYS A 294 2.87 -18.76 -8.84
N ALA A 295 3.62 -18.90 -9.94
CA ALA A 295 4.98 -18.41 -10.00
C ALA A 295 5.04 -16.87 -10.04
N ARG A 296 3.96 -16.21 -10.47
CA ARG A 296 3.88 -14.74 -10.64
C ARG A 296 2.87 -14.02 -9.75
N VAL A 297 2.42 -14.65 -8.66
CA VAL A 297 1.68 -13.96 -7.58
C VAL A 297 2.42 -14.06 -6.26
N ARG A 298 2.52 -12.94 -5.54
CA ARG A 298 3.19 -12.80 -4.24
C ARG A 298 2.38 -11.89 -3.33
N VAL A 299 2.88 -11.64 -2.12
CA VAL A 299 2.28 -10.81 -1.07
C VAL A 299 3.27 -9.77 -0.58
N CYS A 300 2.76 -8.57 -0.29
CA CYS A 300 3.44 -7.56 0.51
C CYS A 300 2.76 -7.51 1.89
N LEU A 301 3.55 -7.51 2.96
CA LEU A 301 3.03 -7.23 4.29
C LEU A 301 3.37 -5.80 4.69
N ASP A 302 2.36 -4.97 4.85
CA ASP A 302 2.45 -3.69 5.53
C ASP A 302 2.30 -3.90 7.04
N THR A 303 3.28 -3.44 7.83
CA THR A 303 3.29 -3.65 9.28
C THR A 303 2.19 -2.88 10.00
N CYS A 304 1.83 -1.67 9.56
CA CYS A 304 0.72 -0.91 10.11
C CYS A 304 -0.60 -1.58 9.78
N HIS A 305 -0.80 -2.04 8.55
CA HIS A 305 -2.01 -2.76 8.15
C HIS A 305 -2.18 -4.08 8.91
N THR A 306 -1.09 -4.84 9.04
CA THR A 306 -1.05 -6.10 9.80
C THR A 306 -1.48 -5.85 11.26
N PHE A 307 -0.90 -4.83 11.89
CA PHE A 307 -1.24 -4.43 13.25
C PHE A 307 -2.68 -3.90 13.38
N ALA A 308 -3.11 -3.05 12.46
CA ALA A 308 -4.47 -2.50 12.43
C ALA A 308 -5.53 -3.58 12.20
N ALA A 309 -5.19 -4.68 11.52
CA ALA A 309 -6.06 -5.84 11.32
C ALA A 309 -6.14 -6.78 12.53
N GLY A 310 -5.29 -6.59 13.55
CA GLY A 310 -5.32 -7.34 14.81
C GLY A 310 -4.19 -8.35 14.99
N TYR A 311 -3.21 -8.37 14.09
CA TYR A 311 -2.01 -9.20 14.21
C TYR A 311 -0.93 -8.45 14.99
N ASP A 312 -0.54 -8.96 16.16
CA ASP A 312 0.32 -8.23 17.10
C ASP A 312 1.81 -8.42 16.81
N LEU A 313 2.52 -7.30 16.58
CA LEU A 313 3.94 -7.27 16.24
C LEU A 313 4.83 -6.72 17.36
N ARG A 314 4.28 -6.39 18.54
CA ARG A 314 4.97 -5.55 19.54
C ARG A 314 6.09 -6.24 20.32
N THR A 315 6.02 -7.56 20.46
CA THR A 315 6.95 -8.36 21.28
C THR A 315 7.51 -9.53 20.47
N PRO A 316 8.67 -10.11 20.85
CA PRO A 316 9.20 -11.29 20.19
C PRO A 316 8.19 -12.44 20.09
N GLU A 317 7.43 -12.69 21.17
CA GLU A 317 6.45 -13.77 21.22
C GLU A 317 5.27 -13.52 20.28
N THR A 318 4.73 -12.29 20.27
CA THR A 318 3.61 -11.94 19.40
C THR A 318 4.02 -11.88 17.94
N TYR A 319 5.20 -11.30 17.65
CA TYR A 319 5.79 -11.28 16.32
C TYR A 319 5.95 -12.70 15.77
N ALA A 320 6.57 -13.60 16.54
CA ALA A 320 6.72 -15.00 16.15
C ALA A 320 5.36 -15.67 15.89
N SER A 321 4.38 -15.46 16.77
CA SER A 321 3.03 -16.00 16.59
C SER A 321 2.35 -15.49 15.30
N THR A 322 2.45 -14.20 14.99
CA THR A 322 1.90 -13.63 13.75
C THR A 322 2.60 -14.19 12.52
N MET A 323 3.92 -14.27 12.53
CA MET A 323 4.69 -14.82 11.42
C MET A 323 4.45 -16.33 11.21
N ASP A 324 4.23 -17.08 12.29
CA ASP A 324 3.82 -18.48 12.22
C ASP A 324 2.43 -18.64 11.61
N GLU A 325 1.48 -17.76 11.95
CA GLU A 325 0.16 -17.76 11.34
C GLU A 325 0.25 -17.44 9.85
N PHE A 326 1.01 -16.42 9.46
CA PHE A 326 1.26 -16.09 8.05
C PHE A 326 1.86 -17.28 7.31
N SER A 327 2.88 -17.93 7.87
CA SER A 327 3.50 -19.13 7.28
C SER A 327 2.51 -20.28 7.08
N LYS A 328 1.59 -20.49 8.02
CA LYS A 328 0.63 -21.60 7.97
C LYS A 328 -0.50 -21.33 6.96
N VAL A 329 -0.93 -20.08 6.85
CA VAL A 329 -2.11 -19.70 6.05
C VAL A 329 -1.73 -19.34 4.62
N VAL A 330 -0.66 -18.57 4.43
CA VAL A 330 -0.23 -18.06 3.13
C VAL A 330 1.05 -18.76 2.67
N GLY A 331 2.05 -18.86 3.53
CA GLY A 331 3.38 -19.39 3.21
C GLY A 331 4.41 -18.30 2.89
N PHE A 332 5.62 -18.43 3.44
CA PHE A 332 6.71 -17.46 3.26
C PHE A 332 7.24 -17.40 1.82
N GLU A 333 7.05 -18.46 1.04
CA GLU A 333 7.39 -18.49 -0.39
C GLU A 333 6.61 -17.46 -1.21
N TYR A 334 5.48 -16.97 -0.69
CA TYR A 334 4.71 -15.91 -1.33
C TYR A 334 5.11 -14.50 -0.89
N LEU A 335 5.90 -14.33 0.17
CA LEU A 335 6.31 -12.99 0.62
C LEU A 335 7.34 -12.38 -0.35
N ALA A 336 7.07 -11.19 -0.86
CA ALA A 336 7.96 -10.50 -1.81
C ALA A 336 8.11 -9.00 -1.57
N GLY A 337 7.47 -8.44 -0.55
CA GLY A 337 7.63 -7.04 -0.16
C GLY A 337 7.23 -6.82 1.28
N ILE A 338 7.76 -5.77 1.90
CA ILE A 338 7.33 -5.26 3.19
C ILE A 338 7.14 -3.74 3.09
N HIS A 339 6.04 -3.23 3.61
CA HIS A 339 5.96 -1.81 3.93
C HIS A 339 6.20 -1.60 5.43
N LEU A 340 7.17 -0.76 5.74
CA LEU A 340 7.68 -0.52 7.09
C LEU A 340 7.00 0.72 7.67
N ASN A 341 5.87 0.50 8.32
CA ASN A 341 5.02 1.55 8.85
C ASN A 341 4.69 1.25 10.32
N ASP A 342 5.10 2.13 11.23
CA ASP A 342 4.57 2.08 12.60
C ASP A 342 3.11 2.55 12.57
N SER A 343 2.35 2.32 13.64
CA SER A 343 0.92 2.64 13.68
C SER A 343 0.63 3.72 14.72
N LYS A 344 -0.08 4.79 14.31
CA LYS A 344 -0.70 5.74 15.25
C LYS A 344 -1.93 5.16 15.94
N ALA A 345 -2.52 4.10 15.37
CA ALA A 345 -3.71 3.45 15.88
C ALA A 345 -3.34 2.24 16.76
N PRO A 346 -4.14 1.91 17.79
CA PRO A 346 -3.90 0.73 18.61
C PRO A 346 -4.11 -0.57 17.82
N LEU A 347 -3.63 -1.70 18.36
CA LEU A 347 -3.81 -3.05 17.81
C LEU A 347 -5.29 -3.31 17.49
N GLY A 348 -5.59 -3.80 16.29
CA GLY A 348 -6.98 -4.02 15.86
C GLY A 348 -7.80 -2.73 15.73
N GLY A 349 -7.13 -1.58 15.64
CA GLY A 349 -7.73 -0.26 15.55
C GLY A 349 -8.40 0.02 14.21
N ASN A 350 -8.24 -0.87 13.22
CA ASN A 350 -8.97 -0.83 11.95
C ASN A 350 -8.75 0.47 11.15
N LYS A 351 -7.59 1.09 11.32
CA LYS A 351 -7.23 2.37 10.70
C LYS A 351 -5.84 2.28 10.11
N ASP A 352 -5.76 2.63 8.84
CA ASP A 352 -4.52 2.94 8.15
C ASP A 352 -4.08 4.36 8.57
N LEU A 353 -3.22 4.42 9.58
CA LEU A 353 -2.63 5.66 10.09
C LEU A 353 -1.16 5.42 10.44
N HIS A 354 -0.31 5.53 9.42
CA HIS A 354 1.14 5.32 9.55
C HIS A 354 1.78 6.30 10.53
N GLU A 355 2.77 5.83 11.29
CA GLU A 355 3.65 6.60 12.15
C GLU A 355 5.12 6.31 11.81
N ASN A 356 5.99 7.24 12.19
CA ASN A 356 7.43 7.02 12.11
C ASN A 356 7.88 5.84 12.99
N ILE A 357 8.90 5.12 12.52
CA ILE A 357 9.45 3.90 13.14
C ILE A 357 9.75 4.13 14.62
N GLY A 358 9.16 3.31 15.48
CA GLY A 358 9.38 3.35 16.93
C GLY A 358 8.63 4.45 17.67
N LEU A 359 7.87 5.30 16.99
CA LEU A 359 7.12 6.40 17.60
C LEU A 359 5.61 6.12 17.70
N GLY A 360 5.16 4.96 17.21
CA GLY A 360 3.77 4.50 17.27
C GLY A 360 3.57 3.35 18.26
N GLU A 361 2.50 2.59 18.03
CA GLU A 361 2.02 1.50 18.89
C GLU A 361 2.73 0.15 18.63
N ILE A 362 3.43 -0.02 17.50
CA ILE A 362 4.25 -1.21 17.23
C ILE A 362 5.58 -1.11 17.98
N GLY A 363 6.23 0.06 17.88
CA GLY A 363 7.45 0.37 18.62
C GLY A 363 8.71 -0.32 18.10
N LEU A 364 9.87 0.09 18.64
CA LEU A 364 11.18 -0.36 18.15
C LEU A 364 11.43 -1.86 18.33
N THR A 365 10.85 -2.48 19.36
CA THR A 365 10.99 -3.93 19.59
C THR A 365 10.41 -4.72 18.41
N GLY A 366 9.21 -4.39 17.94
CA GLY A 366 8.61 -5.09 16.80
C GLY A 366 9.42 -4.96 15.51
N PHE A 367 9.91 -3.74 15.21
CA PHE A 367 10.77 -3.53 14.05
C PHE A 367 12.11 -4.23 14.17
N ARG A 368 12.69 -4.31 15.38
CA ARG A 368 13.92 -5.06 15.62
C ARG A 368 13.75 -6.54 15.29
N GLU A 369 12.65 -7.17 15.71
CA GLU A 369 12.36 -8.56 15.36
C GLU A 369 12.26 -8.74 13.85
N LEU A 370 11.58 -7.81 13.15
CA LEU A 370 11.45 -7.84 11.70
C LEU A 370 12.81 -7.74 10.98
N VAL A 371 13.65 -6.77 11.32
CA VAL A 371 14.95 -6.58 10.63
C VAL A 371 16.00 -7.61 11.04
N ARG A 372 15.78 -8.38 12.10
CA ARG A 372 16.63 -9.53 12.46
C ARG A 372 16.07 -10.86 11.97
N ASP A 373 14.89 -10.86 11.35
CA ASP A 373 14.28 -12.07 10.83
C ASP A 373 15.01 -12.55 9.57
N PRO A 374 15.62 -13.76 9.60
CA PRO A 374 16.34 -14.30 8.46
C PRO A 374 15.50 -14.46 7.19
N ARG A 375 14.18 -14.60 7.33
CA ARG A 375 13.23 -14.77 6.23
C ARG A 375 13.10 -13.51 5.37
N MET A 376 13.56 -12.37 5.86
CA MET A 376 13.42 -11.08 5.20
C MET A 376 14.56 -10.74 4.23
N ALA A 377 15.61 -11.56 4.20
CA ALA A 377 16.77 -11.33 3.35
C ALA A 377 16.39 -11.29 1.86
N GLY A 378 16.80 -10.22 1.17
CA GLY A 378 16.53 -10.03 -0.26
C GLY A 378 15.10 -9.61 -0.61
N ILE A 379 14.26 -9.30 0.38
CA ILE A 379 12.91 -8.76 0.17
C ILE A 379 12.98 -7.22 0.22
N PRO A 380 12.47 -6.50 -0.80
CA PRO A 380 12.41 -5.04 -0.76
C PRO A 380 11.45 -4.56 0.35
N MET A 381 11.96 -3.66 1.17
CA MET A 381 11.24 -3.02 2.27
C MET A 381 11.20 -1.52 2.04
N ALA A 382 10.00 -0.95 2.06
CA ALA A 382 9.81 0.48 1.83
C ALA A 382 9.09 1.14 3.02
N LEU A 383 9.70 2.20 3.56
CA LEU A 383 9.03 3.14 4.45
C LEU A 383 7.95 3.92 3.68
N GLU A 384 6.75 4.00 4.24
CA GLU A 384 5.67 4.91 3.84
C GLU A 384 5.23 5.77 5.03
N THR A 385 6.16 5.95 5.97
CA THR A 385 6.00 6.76 7.18
C THR A 385 5.83 8.23 6.83
N PRO A 386 5.20 9.04 7.70
CA PRO A 386 5.10 10.48 7.49
C PRO A 386 6.49 11.12 7.28
N SER A 387 6.69 11.73 6.10
CA SER A 387 8.00 12.26 5.68
C SER A 387 8.22 13.74 6.01
N GLY A 388 7.36 14.36 6.81
CA GLY A 388 7.48 15.76 7.21
C GLY A 388 6.82 16.76 6.24
N PRO A 389 7.30 18.02 6.17
CA PRO A 389 6.62 19.11 5.44
C PRO A 389 6.56 18.94 3.92
N GLU A 390 7.56 18.27 3.34
CA GLU A 390 7.63 17.96 1.91
C GLU A 390 7.37 16.46 1.71
N ASP A 391 6.09 16.13 1.54
CA ASP A 391 5.65 14.75 1.39
C ASP A 391 6.21 14.10 0.12
N GLY A 392 6.80 12.91 0.26
CA GLY A 392 7.18 12.05 -0.85
C GLY A 392 8.41 12.44 -1.68
N VAL A 393 9.01 13.62 -1.53
CA VAL A 393 10.12 14.04 -2.40
C VAL A 393 11.44 13.41 -1.98
N MET A 394 11.96 13.80 -0.83
CA MET A 394 13.17 13.34 -0.16
C MET A 394 13.06 13.88 1.26
N SER A 395 13.11 13.02 2.27
CA SER A 395 13.01 13.50 3.65
C SER A 395 14.21 13.08 4.46
N GLU A 396 14.73 14.03 5.25
CA GLU A 396 15.71 13.75 6.29
C GLU A 396 15.17 12.71 7.29
N ILE A 397 13.86 12.65 7.51
CA ILE A 397 13.22 11.64 8.35
C ILE A 397 13.47 10.24 7.79
N TRP A 398 13.22 10.02 6.50
CA TRP A 398 13.43 8.71 5.88
C TRP A 398 14.90 8.30 5.86
N ALA A 399 15.82 9.22 5.60
CA ALA A 399 17.26 8.92 5.69
C ALA A 399 17.64 8.45 7.12
N LYS A 400 17.08 9.11 8.14
CA LYS A 400 17.29 8.72 9.55
C LYS A 400 16.59 7.41 9.92
N GLU A 401 15.40 7.13 9.38
CA GLU A 401 14.69 5.86 9.62
C GLU A 401 15.38 4.67 8.95
N VAL A 402 15.89 4.83 7.73
CA VAL A 402 16.72 3.81 7.08
C VAL A 402 17.94 3.51 7.96
N ALA A 403 18.64 4.54 8.45
CA ALA A 403 19.79 4.35 9.35
C ALA A 403 19.39 3.70 10.69
N LEU A 404 18.25 4.11 11.26
CA LEU A 404 17.70 3.57 12.51
C LEU A 404 17.41 2.07 12.41
N LEU A 405 16.84 1.61 11.29
CA LEU A 405 16.55 0.20 11.07
C LEU A 405 17.82 -0.66 11.06
N TYR A 406 18.90 -0.17 10.45
CA TYR A 406 20.21 -0.83 10.50
C TYR A 406 20.84 -0.75 11.90
N GLU A 407 20.68 0.37 12.60
CA GLU A 407 21.18 0.50 13.97
C GLU A 407 20.53 -0.52 14.91
N ILE A 408 19.19 -0.62 14.94
CA ILE A 408 18.49 -1.56 15.83
C ILE A 408 18.75 -3.03 15.47
N GLN A 409 19.01 -3.33 14.19
CA GLN A 409 19.44 -4.65 13.74
C GLN A 409 20.78 -5.06 14.38
N ALA A 410 21.70 -4.10 14.51
CA ALA A 410 23.05 -4.34 15.00
C ALA A 410 23.17 -4.39 16.54
N VAL A 411 22.14 -3.97 17.29
CA VAL A 411 22.18 -3.98 18.76
C VAL A 411 22.12 -5.43 19.30
N PRO A 412 23.12 -5.87 20.08
CA PRO A 412 23.11 -7.20 20.71
C PRO A 412 21.92 -7.39 21.67
N ASP A 413 21.45 -8.64 21.81
CA ASP A 413 20.33 -8.97 22.71
C ASP A 413 20.62 -8.58 24.18
N THR A 414 21.87 -8.70 24.62
CA THR A 414 22.30 -8.35 25.99
C THR A 414 22.22 -6.87 26.31
N GLU A 415 22.20 -6.01 25.29
CA GLU A 415 22.19 -4.54 25.44
C GLU A 415 20.86 -3.92 25.03
N TRP A 416 19.92 -4.72 24.50
CA TRP A 416 18.72 -4.21 23.84
C TRP A 416 17.86 -3.32 24.73
N GLU A 417 17.58 -3.75 25.96
CA GLU A 417 16.67 -3.01 26.84
C GLU A 417 17.19 -1.62 27.22
N GLU A 418 18.50 -1.47 27.42
CA GLU A 418 19.14 -0.18 27.69
C GLU A 418 19.20 0.68 26.42
N ARG A 419 19.74 0.12 25.34
CA ARG A 419 19.94 0.83 24.07
C ARG A 419 18.64 1.29 23.43
N LYS A 420 17.57 0.50 23.54
CA LYS A 420 16.23 0.86 23.04
C LYS A 420 15.76 2.20 23.62
N VAL A 421 15.90 2.40 24.94
CA VAL A 421 15.47 3.63 25.61
C VAL A 421 16.26 4.83 25.10
N GLU A 422 17.59 4.68 24.96
CA GLU A 422 18.46 5.73 24.45
C GLU A 422 18.13 6.09 22.99
N ILE A 423 17.99 5.06 22.14
CA ILE A 423 17.69 5.20 20.71
C ILE A 423 16.34 5.88 20.52
N GLU A 424 15.30 5.45 21.24
CA GLU A 424 13.96 6.04 21.12
C GLU A 424 13.94 7.51 21.55
N ALA A 425 14.60 7.85 22.67
CA ALA A 425 14.67 9.22 23.16
C ALA A 425 15.42 10.13 22.16
N ARG A 426 16.57 9.66 21.64
CA ARG A 426 17.33 10.37 20.61
C ARG A 426 16.50 10.55 19.34
N TRP A 427 15.92 9.47 18.83
CA TRP A 427 15.16 9.48 17.59
C TRP A 427 13.95 10.42 17.67
N ARG A 428 13.17 10.36 18.77
CA ARG A 428 12.03 11.25 18.99
C ARG A 428 12.44 12.72 18.94
N LYS A 429 13.56 13.08 19.58
CA LYS A 429 14.10 14.44 19.55
C LYS A 429 14.50 14.87 18.14
N GLU A 430 15.17 14.01 17.39
CA GLU A 430 15.58 14.29 16.00
C GLU A 430 14.37 14.43 15.07
N ARG A 431 13.39 13.52 15.17
CA ARG A 431 12.15 13.57 14.39
C ARG A 431 11.39 14.87 14.66
N ASP A 432 11.18 15.21 15.93
CA ASP A 432 10.45 16.42 16.33
C ASP A 432 11.18 17.71 15.91
N ALA A 433 12.51 17.70 15.77
CA ALA A 433 13.27 18.84 15.25
C ALA A 433 13.00 19.08 13.75
N ILE A 434 12.78 18.02 12.97
CA ILE A 434 12.50 18.10 11.52
C ILE A 434 11.03 18.41 11.27
N SER A 435 10.13 17.70 11.95
CA SER A 435 8.67 17.85 11.80
C SER A 435 8.00 17.92 13.18
N PRO A 436 7.91 19.12 13.78
CA PRO A 436 7.33 19.30 15.10
C PRO A 436 5.87 18.82 15.17
N PRO A 437 5.45 18.19 16.27
CA PRO A 437 4.06 17.82 16.45
C PRO A 437 3.18 19.07 16.45
N LYS A 438 2.04 19.00 15.76
CA LYS A 438 1.07 20.10 15.74
C LYS A 438 0.60 20.39 17.17
N ALA A 439 0.74 21.65 17.62
CA ALA A 439 0.23 22.07 18.91
C ALA A 439 -1.26 21.71 19.03
N LYS A 440 -1.64 20.97 20.08
CA LYS A 440 -3.05 20.70 20.37
C LYS A 440 -3.76 22.04 20.54
N SER A 441 -4.66 22.38 19.61
CA SER A 441 -5.49 23.57 19.76
C SER A 441 -6.33 23.40 21.03
N VAL A 442 -6.01 24.19 22.05
CA VAL A 442 -6.84 24.28 23.25
C VAL A 442 -8.18 24.86 22.78
N LYS A 443 -9.19 24.00 22.63
CA LYS A 443 -10.59 24.43 22.49
C LYS A 443 -10.90 25.24 23.74
N LYS A 444 -10.87 26.57 23.65
CA LYS A 444 -11.47 27.46 24.65
C LYS A 444 -12.94 27.06 24.75
N THR A 445 -13.30 26.35 25.81
CA THR A 445 -14.69 26.18 26.22
C THR A 445 -15.25 27.55 26.50
N ALA A 446 -15.97 28.11 25.53
CA ALA A 446 -16.77 29.31 25.75
C ALA A 446 -17.87 28.97 26.75
N SER A 447 -17.71 29.43 27.99
CA SER A 447 -18.75 29.38 29.01
C SER A 447 -19.99 30.13 28.47
N LYS A 448 -21.07 29.40 28.22
CA LYS A 448 -22.41 30.00 28.01
C LYS A 448 -22.81 30.73 29.30
N LYS A 449 -22.55 32.04 29.39
CA LYS A 449 -23.25 32.92 30.31
C LYS A 449 -24.69 33.04 29.81
N GLY A 450 -25.61 32.38 30.51
CA GLY A 450 -27.05 32.50 30.27
C GLY A 450 -27.50 33.95 30.41
N LYS A 451 -28.09 34.49 29.33
CA LYS A 451 -28.76 35.78 29.34
C LYS A 451 -30.22 35.52 29.76
N LYS A 452 -30.50 35.72 31.04
CA LYS A 452 -31.85 35.68 31.62
C LYS A 452 -32.66 36.83 31.01
N LYS A 453 -33.64 36.52 30.16
CA LYS A 453 -34.58 37.50 29.57
C LYS A 453 -35.76 37.62 30.54
N GLN A 454 -35.85 38.74 31.25
CA GLN A 454 -37.06 39.12 31.98
C GLN A 454 -38.21 39.31 30.97
N ARG A 455 -39.31 38.60 31.17
CA ARG A 455 -40.63 38.93 30.63
C ARG A 455 -41.38 39.61 31.78
N SER A 456 -41.75 40.86 31.57
CA SER A 456 -42.77 41.57 32.35
C SER A 456 -44.13 41.25 31.72
N GLU A 457 -44.98 40.54 32.45
CA GLU A 457 -46.42 40.48 32.18
C GLU A 457 -47.11 41.57 33.03
N SER A 458 -47.95 42.35 32.38
CA SER A 458 -48.85 43.34 32.97
C SER A 458 -50.21 42.68 33.25
N GLU A 459 -50.71 42.85 34.47
CA GLU A 459 -52.00 42.39 34.99
C GLU A 459 -53.20 43.30 34.62
N ALA A 460 -54.38 42.82 35.05
CA ALA A 460 -55.76 43.36 35.06
C ALA A 460 -56.63 42.86 33.89
N ASP A 461 -57.72 42.11 34.09
CA ASP A 461 -58.89 42.35 34.96
C ASP A 461 -59.74 41.04 35.03
N ASP A 462 -60.69 40.80 35.95
CA ASP A 462 -61.15 41.46 37.18
C ASP A 462 -62.01 40.46 37.96
N SER A 463 -62.22 40.80 39.22
CA SER A 463 -63.33 40.53 40.11
C SER A 463 -64.73 40.59 39.46
N ASP A 464 -65.64 39.80 40.07
CA ASP A 464 -67.12 39.69 39.96
C ASP A 464 -67.77 39.10 38.70
#